data_AF-A0A7X9SMF6-F1
#
_entry.id   AF-A0A7X9SMF6-F1
#
_cell.length_a   1.000
_cell.length_b   1.000
_cell.length_c   1.000
_cell.angle_alpha   90.00
_cell.angle_beta   90.00
_cell.angle_gamma   90.00
#
_symmetry.space_group_name_H-M   'P 1'
#
loop_
_entity.id
_entity.type
_entity.pdbx_description
1 polymer ?
#
loop_
_entity_poly.entity_id
_entity_poly.type
_entity_poly.pdbx_seq_one_letter_code
_entity_poly.pdbx_strand_id
1 'polypeptide(L)'
;MIRTALKLIIKVLESRLVKSGLEENILKNKNYITVGKAIWNIVDENFRISKTVEEKVLSKADEFDKLLLAKFPELSQSGVAEIRQAIAGEINQGKSTVVDNSTLIKQLNDENTELKKELAALTEQFNKVQALMPKPADAPQTVQA
;
A
#
# COMPACT_ATOMS: atom_id res chain seq x y z
N MET A 1 23.13 16.50 38.49
CA MET A 1 22.81 15.18 39.08
C MET A 1 21.84 14.37 38.22
N ILE A 2 20.70 14.92 37.80
CA ILE A 2 19.70 14.22 36.95
C ILE A 2 20.30 13.62 35.67
N ARG A 3 21.15 14.36 34.95
CA ARG A 3 21.82 13.89 33.72
C ARG A 3 22.72 12.67 33.95
N THR A 4 23.35 12.59 35.13
CA THR A 4 24.21 11.45 35.52
C THR A 4 23.37 10.23 35.87
N ALA A 5 22.27 10.42 36.61
CA ALA A 5 21.32 9.36 36.93
C ALA A 5 20.69 8.76 35.66
N LEU A 6 20.28 9.60 34.70
CA LEU A 6 19.76 9.16 33.40
C LEU A 6 20.77 8.31 32.62
N LYS A 7 22.05 8.73 32.57
CA LYS A 7 23.11 7.94 31.91
C LYS A 7 23.29 6.56 32.55
N LEU A 8 23.23 6.47 33.88
CA LEU A 8 23.34 5.20 34.58
C LEU A 8 22.14 4.28 34.29
N ILE A 9 20.93 4.84 34.26
CA ILE A 9 19.71 4.09 33.92
C ILE A 9 19.80 3.53 32.51
N ILE A 10 20.19 4.34 31.52
CA ILE A 10 20.37 3.89 30.12
C ILE A 10 21.37 2.74 30.06
N LYS A 11 22.53 2.88 30.70
CA LYS A 11 23.58 1.84 30.68
C LYS A 11 23.13 0.53 31.32
N VAL A 12 22.32 0.61 32.38
CA VAL A 12 21.74 -0.59 33.02
C VAL A 12 20.70 -1.24 32.10
N LEU A 13 19.88 -0.46 31.39
CA LEU A 13 18.91 -0.99 30.43
C LEU A 13 19.60 -1.66 29.24
N GLU A 14 20.59 -1.02 28.64
CA GLU A 14 21.41 -1.61 27.56
C GLU A 14 22.05 -2.93 28.00
N SER A 15 22.68 -2.95 29.19
CA SER A 15 23.28 -4.17 29.72
C SER A 15 22.26 -5.28 29.95
N ARG A 16 21.04 -4.95 30.41
CA ARG A 16 19.95 -5.93 30.58
C ARG A 16 19.43 -6.45 29.25
N LEU A 17 19.34 -5.59 28.24
CA LEU A 17 18.87 -5.91 26.89
C LEU A 17 19.84 -6.84 26.15
N VAL A 18 21.15 -6.60 26.31
CA VAL A 18 22.20 -7.50 25.81
C VAL A 18 22.18 -8.84 26.57
N LYS A 19 22.09 -8.81 27.90
CA LYS A 19 22.03 -10.03 28.72
C LYS A 19 20.80 -10.90 28.46
N SER A 20 19.67 -10.31 28.07
CA SER A 20 18.46 -11.06 27.74
C SER A 20 18.48 -11.68 26.33
N GLY A 21 19.48 -11.35 25.50
CA GLY A 21 19.53 -11.80 24.10
C GLY A 21 18.37 -11.25 23.25
N LEU A 22 17.69 -10.19 23.71
CA LEU A 22 16.50 -9.66 23.05
C LEU A 22 16.82 -9.12 21.66
N GLU A 23 17.95 -8.44 21.49
CA GLU A 23 18.40 -7.98 20.16
C GLU A 23 18.59 -9.15 19.20
N GLU A 24 19.27 -10.20 19.64
CA GLU A 24 19.51 -11.39 18.81
C GLU A 24 18.19 -12.04 18.39
N ASN A 25 17.23 -12.17 19.31
CA ASN A 25 15.90 -12.71 19.01
C ASN A 25 15.11 -11.83 18.03
N ILE A 26 15.18 -10.49 18.18
CA ILE A 26 14.55 -9.56 17.24
C ILE A 26 15.19 -9.68 15.85
N LEU A 27 16.52 -9.76 15.77
CA LEU A 27 17.22 -9.93 14.50
C LEU A 27 16.87 -11.28 13.84
N LYS A 28 16.83 -12.37 14.60
CA LYS A 28 16.42 -13.70 14.11
C LYS A 28 15.00 -13.67 13.54
N ASN A 29 14.04 -13.11 14.29
CA ASN A 29 12.66 -12.98 13.82
C ASN A 29 12.55 -12.11 12.55
N LYS A 30 13.29 -11.00 12.47
CA LYS A 30 13.34 -10.19 11.23
C LYS A 30 13.87 -10.99 10.04
N ASN A 31 14.88 -11.82 10.26
CA ASN A 31 15.44 -12.68 9.21
C ASN A 31 14.40 -13.71 8.73
N TYR A 32 13.68 -14.36 9.66
CA TYR A 32 12.61 -15.31 9.32
C TYR A 32 11.52 -14.67 8.46
N ILE A 33 11.06 -13.47 8.82
CA ILE A 33 10.05 -12.75 8.04
C ILE A 33 10.58 -12.36 6.66
N THR A 34 11.83 -11.90 6.57
CA THR A 34 12.43 -11.47 5.31
C THR A 34 12.55 -12.64 4.33
N VAL A 35 13.13 -13.76 4.78
CA VAL A 35 13.26 -14.97 3.97
C VAL A 35 11.89 -15.60 3.70
N GLY A 36 10.99 -15.60 4.68
CA GLY A 36 9.61 -16.05 4.53
C GLY A 36 8.88 -15.30 3.40
N LYS A 37 9.03 -13.98 3.30
CA LYS A 37 8.43 -13.21 2.18
C LYS A 37 9.00 -13.61 0.82
N ALA A 38 10.31 -13.86 0.74
CA ALA A 38 10.92 -14.34 -0.50
C ALA A 38 10.37 -15.71 -0.91
N ILE A 39 10.23 -16.64 0.07
CA ILE A 39 9.63 -17.96 -0.15
C ILE A 39 8.16 -17.83 -0.55
N TRP A 40 7.40 -16.95 0.10
CA TRP A 40 6.00 -16.68 -0.27
C TRP A 40 5.87 -16.32 -1.75
N ASN A 41 6.73 -15.43 -2.25
CA ASN A 41 6.70 -15.01 -3.66
C ASN A 41 7.08 -16.16 -4.61
N ILE A 42 8.08 -16.99 -4.23
CA ILE A 42 8.46 -18.17 -5.01
C ILE A 42 7.28 -19.14 -5.12
N VAL A 43 6.64 -19.46 -3.99
CA VAL A 43 5.49 -20.36 -3.96
C VAL A 43 4.33 -19.76 -4.75
N ASP A 44 4.00 -18.49 -4.56
CA ASP A 44 2.88 -17.86 -5.27
C ASP A 44 3.09 -17.88 -6.79
N GLU A 45 4.32 -17.62 -7.24
CA GLU A 45 4.68 -17.65 -8.66
C GLU A 45 4.68 -19.07 -9.24
N ASN A 46 5.23 -20.06 -8.51
CA ASN A 46 5.23 -21.47 -8.94
C ASN A 46 3.80 -21.92 -9.25
N PHE A 47 2.88 -21.68 -8.31
CA PHE A 47 1.46 -22.04 -8.48
C PHE A 47 0.72 -21.21 -9.53
N ARG A 48 1.20 -20.01 -9.84
CA ARG A 48 0.66 -19.19 -10.93
C ARG A 48 1.02 -19.77 -12.30
N ILE A 49 2.23 -20.34 -12.43
CA ILE A 49 2.75 -20.90 -13.67
C ILE A 49 2.35 -22.37 -13.85
N SER A 50 2.07 -23.11 -12.77
CA SER A 50 1.67 -24.53 -12.80
C SER A 50 0.52 -24.79 -13.80
N LYS A 51 0.77 -25.72 -14.73
CA LYS A 51 -0.11 -25.99 -15.88
C LYS A 51 -1.00 -27.21 -15.67
N THR A 52 -0.63 -28.13 -14.77
CA THR A 52 -1.37 -29.38 -14.56
C THR A 52 -2.20 -29.35 -13.28
N VAL A 53 -3.24 -30.18 -13.21
CA VAL A 53 -4.09 -30.31 -12.02
C VAL A 53 -3.29 -31.01 -10.91
N GLU A 54 -2.45 -31.99 -11.27
CA GLU A 54 -1.53 -32.69 -10.35
C GLU A 54 -0.53 -31.73 -9.67
N GLU A 55 0.01 -30.74 -10.38
CA GLU A 55 0.87 -29.69 -9.80
C GLU A 55 0.13 -28.79 -8.79
N LYS A 56 -1.19 -28.63 -8.95
CA LYS A 56 -2.04 -27.83 -8.06
C LYS A 56 -2.55 -28.61 -6.83
N VAL A 57 -2.32 -29.92 -6.75
CA VAL A 57 -2.72 -30.75 -5.60
C VAL A 57 -1.85 -30.47 -4.37
N LEU A 58 -0.61 -29.98 -4.56
CA LEU A 58 0.19 -29.49 -3.45
C LEU A 58 -0.48 -28.26 -2.83
N SER A 59 -0.54 -28.19 -1.51
CA SER A 59 -1.01 -26.98 -0.84
C SER A 59 0.10 -25.92 -0.90
N LYS A 60 -0.24 -24.68 -1.31
CA LYS A 60 0.67 -23.52 -1.18
C LYS A 60 1.24 -23.40 0.24
N ALA A 61 0.42 -23.75 1.23
CA ALA A 61 0.84 -23.77 2.64
C ALA A 61 1.94 -24.80 2.89
N ASP A 62 1.78 -26.01 2.37
CA ASP A 62 2.73 -27.10 2.61
C ASP A 62 4.06 -26.85 1.89
N GLU A 63 4.03 -26.30 0.67
CA GLU A 63 5.25 -25.92 -0.05
C GLU A 63 5.98 -24.78 0.65
N PHE A 64 5.25 -23.77 1.15
CA PHE A 64 5.82 -22.71 1.96
C PHE A 64 6.47 -23.28 3.23
N ASP A 65 5.73 -24.08 3.99
CA ASP A 65 6.19 -24.63 5.27
C ASP A 65 7.44 -25.49 5.06
N LYS A 66 7.44 -26.33 4.01
CA LYS A 66 8.60 -27.14 3.61
C LYS A 66 9.82 -26.29 3.27
N LEU A 67 9.67 -25.25 2.45
CA LEU A 67 10.79 -24.41 2.03
C LEU A 67 11.34 -23.58 3.19
N LEU A 68 10.48 -23.10 4.09
CA LEU A 68 10.92 -22.32 5.24
C LEU A 68 11.66 -23.18 6.25
N LEU A 69 11.17 -24.38 6.57
CA LEU A 69 11.86 -25.35 7.44
C LEU A 69 13.19 -25.81 6.86
N ALA A 70 13.30 -25.95 5.54
CA ALA A 70 14.57 -26.29 4.90
C ALA A 70 15.63 -25.19 5.08
N LYS A 71 15.23 -23.94 5.30
CA LYS A 71 16.13 -22.81 5.58
C LYS A 71 16.40 -22.59 7.06
N PHE A 72 15.38 -22.83 7.89
CA PHE A 72 15.42 -22.63 9.33
C PHE A 72 14.90 -23.90 10.03
N PRO A 73 15.72 -24.97 10.08
CA PRO A 73 15.32 -26.25 10.67
C PRO A 73 15.05 -26.17 12.17
N GLU A 74 15.48 -25.09 12.83
CA GLU A 74 15.20 -24.78 14.23
C GLU A 74 13.76 -24.32 14.49
N LEU A 75 13.01 -23.93 13.45
CA LEU A 75 11.62 -23.52 13.60
C LEU A 75 10.72 -24.73 13.89
N SER A 76 9.79 -24.55 14.83
CA SER A 76 8.68 -25.48 15.00
C SER A 76 7.62 -25.27 13.92
N GLN A 77 6.78 -26.27 13.68
CA GLN A 77 5.66 -26.14 12.75
C GLN A 77 4.72 -24.98 13.13
N SER A 78 4.49 -24.75 14.43
CA SER A 78 3.70 -23.60 14.92
C SER A 78 4.37 -22.28 14.54
N GLY A 79 5.68 -22.16 14.73
CA GLY A 79 6.41 -20.94 14.38
C GLY A 79 6.36 -20.64 12.88
N VAL A 80 6.46 -21.68 12.05
CA VAL A 80 6.29 -21.58 10.60
C VAL A 80 4.88 -21.11 10.23
N ALA A 81 3.84 -21.67 10.87
CA ALA A 81 2.46 -21.27 10.64
C ALA A 81 2.20 -19.81 11.05
N GLU A 82 2.75 -19.37 12.18
CA GLU A 82 2.68 -17.97 12.64
C GLU A 82 3.35 -17.01 11.65
N ILE A 83 4.55 -17.36 11.16
CA ILE A 83 5.26 -16.59 10.14
C ILE A 83 4.43 -16.51 8.86
N ARG A 84 3.89 -17.64 8.39
CA ARG A 84 3.03 -17.71 7.21
C ARG A 84 1.79 -16.83 7.36
N GLN A 85 1.13 -16.88 8.51
CA GLN A 85 -0.05 -16.06 8.80
C GLN A 85 0.29 -14.56 8.86
N ALA A 86 1.39 -14.18 9.49
CA ALA A 86 1.83 -12.80 9.57
C ALA A 86 2.10 -12.21 8.18
N ILE A 87 2.81 -12.96 7.32
CA ILE A 87 3.08 -12.57 5.94
C ILE A 87 1.78 -12.47 5.12
N ALA A 88 0.89 -13.46 5.23
CA ALA A 88 -0.40 -13.44 4.54
C ALA A 88 -1.24 -12.22 4.95
N GLY A 89 -1.26 -11.89 6.25
CA GLY A 89 -1.95 -10.72 6.79
C GLY A 89 -1.42 -9.42 6.19
N GLU A 90 -0.10 -9.23 6.18
CA GLU A 90 0.54 -8.04 5.61
C GLU A 90 0.25 -7.90 4.10
N ILE A 91 0.39 -8.98 3.33
CA ILE A 91 0.15 -8.98 1.89
C ILE A 91 -1.32 -8.69 1.57
N ASN A 92 -2.26 -9.28 2.32
CA ASN A 92 -3.69 -9.06 2.11
C ASN A 92 -4.11 -7.64 2.48
N GLN A 93 -3.53 -7.04 3.52
CA GLN A 93 -3.73 -5.62 3.83
C GLN A 93 -3.27 -4.73 2.67
N GLY A 94 -2.08 -5.00 2.12
CA GLY A 94 -1.58 -4.29 0.94
C GLY A 94 -2.52 -4.39 -0.27
N LYS A 95 -3.09 -5.57 -0.52
CA LYS A 95 -4.06 -5.79 -1.62
C LYS A 95 -5.35 -5.00 -1.41
N SER A 96 -5.89 -4.96 -0.19
CA SER A 96 -7.08 -4.16 0.13
C SER A 96 -6.87 -2.69 -0.21
N THR A 97 -5.77 -2.10 0.24
CA THR A 97 -5.43 -0.69 -0.03
C THR A 97 -5.34 -0.38 -1.53
N VAL A 98 -4.78 -1.30 -2.33
CA VAL A 98 -4.70 -1.11 -3.80
C VAL A 98 -6.08 -1.15 -4.47
N VAL A 99 -6.96 -2.05 -4.03
CA VAL A 99 -8.33 -2.16 -4.55
C VAL A 99 -9.15 -0.92 -4.20
N ASP A 100 -9.02 -0.42 -2.97
CA ASP A 100 -9.70 0.80 -2.52
C ASP A 100 -9.23 2.01 -3.34
N ASN A 101 -7.92 2.15 -3.54
CA ASN A 101 -7.36 3.21 -4.39
C ASN A 101 -7.84 3.12 -5.84
N SER A 102 -7.94 1.92 -6.42
CA SER A 102 -8.46 1.74 -7.78
C SER A 102 -9.91 2.20 -7.90
N THR A 103 -10.72 1.93 -6.87
CA THR A 103 -12.12 2.36 -6.81
C THR A 103 -12.23 3.88 -6.71
N LEU A 104 -11.44 4.50 -5.84
CA LEU A 104 -11.36 5.96 -5.70
C LEU A 104 -10.89 6.64 -7.00
N ILE A 105 -9.90 6.08 -7.70
CA ILE A 105 -9.42 6.61 -8.98
C ILE A 105 -10.52 6.57 -10.05
N LYS A 106 -11.31 5.49 -10.09
CA LYS A 106 -12.46 5.41 -11.01
C LYS A 106 -13.50 6.48 -10.70
N GLN A 107 -13.88 6.62 -9.43
CA GLN A 107 -14.82 7.65 -9.00
C GLN A 107 -14.33 9.06 -9.36
N LEU A 108 -13.06 9.38 -9.10
CA LEU A 108 -12.47 10.66 -9.48
C LEU A 108 -12.48 10.90 -10.99
N ASN A 109 -12.23 9.87 -11.80
CA ASN A 109 -12.29 9.99 -13.26
C ASN A 109 -13.72 10.21 -13.76
N ASP A 110 -14.69 9.52 -13.18
CA ASP A 110 -16.11 9.66 -13.53
C ASP A 110 -16.61 11.06 -13.16
N GLU A 111 -16.31 11.55 -11.95
CA GLU A 111 -16.63 12.91 -11.49
C GLU A 111 -15.97 13.99 -12.36
N ASN A 112 -14.69 13.83 -12.69
CA ASN A 112 -13.99 14.79 -13.55
C ASN A 112 -14.55 14.80 -14.99
N THR A 113 -15.00 13.63 -15.48
CA THR A 113 -15.68 13.54 -16.77
C THR A 113 -17.01 14.29 -16.74
N GLU A 114 -17.78 14.20 -15.66
CA GLU A 114 -19.04 14.90 -15.50
C GLU A 114 -18.84 16.42 -15.36
N LEU A 115 -17.91 16.86 -14.52
CA LEU A 115 -17.55 18.28 -14.37
C LEU A 115 -17.12 18.92 -15.69
N LYS A 116 -16.39 18.18 -16.54
CA LYS A 116 -16.01 18.67 -17.89
C LYS A 116 -17.22 18.86 -18.79
N LYS A 117 -18.23 17.99 -18.72
CA LYS A 117 -19.48 18.16 -19.47
C LYS A 117 -20.26 19.38 -18.96
N GLU A 118 -20.39 19.52 -17.64
CA GLU A 118 -21.06 20.67 -17.03
C GLU A 118 -20.38 21.98 -17.41
N LEU A 119 -19.05 22.02 -17.37
CA LEU A 119 -18.27 23.19 -17.77
C LEU A 119 -18.49 23.54 -19.25
N ALA A 120 -18.53 22.54 -20.14
CA ALA A 120 -18.81 22.75 -21.56
C ALA A 120 -20.22 23.30 -21.77
N ALA A 121 -21.22 22.74 -21.10
CA ALA A 121 -22.61 23.19 -21.17
C ALA A 121 -22.77 24.62 -20.64
N LEU A 122 -22.14 24.95 -19.51
CA LEU A 122 -22.18 26.29 -18.94
C LEU A 122 -21.48 27.31 -19.84
N THR A 123 -20.35 26.93 -20.44
CA THR A 123 -19.64 27.76 -21.43
C THR A 123 -20.53 28.05 -22.64
N GLU A 124 -21.27 27.06 -23.13
CA GLU A 124 -22.22 27.25 -24.23
C GLU A 124 -23.35 28.21 -23.85
N GLN A 125 -23.93 28.05 -22.66
CA GLN A 125 -24.96 28.96 -22.15
C GLN A 125 -24.45 30.38 -21.98
N PHE A 126 -23.24 30.54 -21.43
CA PHE A 126 -22.60 31.85 -21.28
C PHE A 126 -22.42 32.55 -22.62
N ASN A 127 -21.94 31.84 -23.64
CA ASN A 127 -21.78 32.40 -24.99
C ASN A 127 -23.11 32.83 -25.60
N LYS A 128 -24.19 32.07 -25.39
CA LYS A 128 -25.54 32.45 -25.82
C LYS A 128 -26.02 33.74 -25.16
N VAL A 129 -25.82 33.87 -23.85
CA VAL A 129 -26.18 35.09 -23.11
C VAL A 129 -25.34 36.28 -23.59
N GLN A 130 -24.03 36.10 -23.77
CA GLN A 130 -23.14 37.15 -24.24
C GLN A 130 -23.55 37.68 -25.64
N ALA A 131 -24.00 36.80 -26.53
CA ALA A 131 -24.49 37.18 -27.86
C ALA A 131 -25.80 38.00 -27.82
N LEU A 132 -26.59 37.86 -26.76
CA LEU A 132 -27.84 38.59 -26.55
C LEU A 132 -27.64 39.93 -25.83
N MET A 133 -26.44 40.20 -25.29
CA MET A 133 -26.16 41.48 -24.67
C MET A 133 -25.98 42.56 -25.74
N PRO A 134 -26.68 43.71 -25.63
CA PRO A 134 -26.48 44.81 -26.57
C PRO A 134 -25.04 45.31 -26.46
N LYS A 135 -24.39 45.53 -27.61
CA LYS A 135 -23.13 46.30 -27.63
C LYS A 135 -23.41 47.69 -27.05
N PRO A 136 -22.48 48.28 -26.27
CA PRO A 136 -22.63 49.65 -25.82
C PRO A 136 -22.95 50.52 -27.04
N ALA A 137 -24.06 51.25 -27.00
CA ALA A 137 -24.39 52.17 -28.07
C ALA A 137 -23.23 53.18 -28.18
N ASP A 138 -22.63 53.28 -29.36
CA ASP A 138 -21.72 54.37 -29.67
C ASP A 138 -22.44 55.68 -29.32
N ALA A 139 -21.90 56.41 -28.34
CA ALA A 139 -22.46 57.67 -27.91
C ALA A 139 -22.58 58.59 -29.14
N PRO A 140 -23.74 59.22 -29.38
CA PRO A 140 -23.93 60.06 -30.56
C PRO A 140 -22.89 61.19 -30.57
N GLN A 141 -22.07 61.22 -31.62
CA GLN A 141 -21.21 62.35 -31.93
C GLN A 141 -22.11 63.55 -32.24
N THR A 142 -22.20 64.49 -31.29
CA THR A 142 -22.82 65.78 -31.50
C THR A 142 -22.01 66.54 -32.55
N VAL A 143 -22.53 66.61 -33.77
CA VAL A 143 -22.06 67.55 -34.80
C VAL A 143 -22.57 68.93 -34.38
N GLN A 144 -21.66 69.82 -33.96
CA GLN A 144 -21.95 71.25 -33.81
C GLN A 144 -21.66 71.95 -35.14
N ALA A 145 -22.63 72.77 -35.56
CA ALA A 145 -22.62 73.62 -36.74
C ALA A 145 -21.78 74.89 -36.55
#